data_AF-A0A1T5BA59-F1
#
_entry.id   AF-A0A1T5BA59-F1
#
_cell.length_a   1.000
_cell.length_b   1.000
_cell.length_c   1.000
_cell.angle_alpha   90.00
_cell.angle_beta   90.00
_cell.angle_gamma   90.00
#
_symmetry.space_group_name_H-M   'P 1'
#
loop_
_entity.id
_entity.type
_entity.pdbx_description
1 polymer ?
#
loop_
_entity_poly.entity_id
_entity_poly.type
_entity_poly.pdbx_seq_one_letter_code
_entity_poly.pdbx_strand_id
1 'polypeptide(L)' 'MKTDSKTLSEILKLHAEYVKEVEYSGIKPLSIEIYKTNSNNFVRWIQDDFNPGSKLRRGA' A
#
# COMPACT_ATOMS: atom_id res chain seq x y z
N MET A 1 7.09 -9.82 10.59
CA MET A 1 7.42 -8.63 11.42
C MET A 1 6.12 -7.98 11.79
N LYS A 2 5.82 -7.82 13.08
CA LYS A 2 4.68 -7.01 13.52
C LYS A 2 5.23 -5.61 13.78
N THR A 3 4.96 -4.69 12.85
CA THR A 3 5.28 -3.28 13.01
C THR A 3 4.54 -2.76 14.24
N ASP A 4 5.22 -2.04 15.13
CA ASP A 4 4.56 -1.46 16.30
C ASP A 4 3.52 -0.40 15.87
N SER A 5 2.55 -0.12 16.74
CA SER A 5 1.43 0.77 16.42
C SER A 5 1.87 2.18 16.02
N LYS A 6 2.97 2.70 16.57
CA LYS A 6 3.45 4.05 16.27
C LYS A 6 4.05 4.08 14.86
N THR A 7 4.91 3.10 14.56
CA THR A 7 5.50 2.97 13.23
C THR A 7 4.43 2.70 12.17
N LEU A 8 3.42 1.87 12.47
CA LEU A 8 2.30 1.62 11.55
C LEU A 8 1.52 2.91 11.25
N SER A 9 1.20 3.70 12.27
CA SER A 9 0.49 4.97 12.09
C SER A 9 1.28 5.94 11.20
N GLU A 10 2.60 6.03 11.36
CA GLU A 10 3.43 6.91 10.55
C GLU A 10 3.51 6.41 9.10
N ILE A 11 3.64 5.09 8.88
CA ILE A 11 3.65 4.52 7.53
C ILE A 11 2.33 4.83 6.81
N LEU A 12 1.17 4.73 7.48
CA LEU A 12 -0.12 5.03 6.87
C LEU A 12 -0.22 6.51 6.46
N LYS A 13 0.27 7.42 7.30
CA LYS A 13 0.34 8.85 6.98
C LYS A 13 1.24 9.11 5.77
N LEU A 14 2.46 8.58 5.79
CA LEU A 14 3.43 8.74 4.70
C LEU A 14 2.95 8.10 3.39
N HIS A 15 2.23 6.98 3.47
CA HIS A 15 1.64 6.35 2.31
C HIS A 15 0.56 7.22 1.65
N ALA A 16 -0.27 7.91 2.44
CA ALA A 16 -1.24 8.86 1.91
C ALA A 16 -0.57 10.04 1.19
N GLU A 17 0.59 10.50 1.69
CA GLU A 17 1.41 11.52 1.02
C GLU A 17 2.04 10.99 -0.27
N TYR A 18 2.63 9.79 -0.22
CA TYR A 18 3.21 9.10 -1.37
C TYR A 18 2.21 8.95 -2.53
N VAL A 19 0.96 8.54 -2.25
CA VAL A 19 -0.06 8.38 -3.30
C VAL A 19 -0.31 9.69 -4.03
N LYS A 20 -0.38 10.81 -3.29
CA LYS A 20 -0.53 12.15 -3.89
C LYS A 20 0.68 12.51 -4.73
N GLU A 21 1.89 12.29 -4.23
CA GLU A 21 3.12 12.59 -4.98
C GLU A 21 3.19 11.81 -6.30
N VAL A 22 2.83 10.51 -6.28
CA VAL A 22 2.78 9.69 -7.50
C VAL A 22 1.74 10.23 -8.49
N GLU A 23 0.55 10.62 -8.01
CA GLU A 23 -0.51 11.20 -8.85
C GLU A 23 -0.09 12.51 -9.52
N TYR A 24 0.69 13.36 -8.83
CA TYR A 24 1.15 14.65 -9.34
C TYR A 24 2.57 14.63 -9.95
N SER A 25 3.21 13.46 -10.04
CA SER A 25 4.60 13.31 -10.50
C SER A 25 4.81 13.56 -12.01
N GLY A 26 3.74 13.59 -12.81
CA GLY A 26 3.82 13.75 -14.27
C GLY A 26 4.35 12.54 -15.02
N ILE A 27 4.48 11.37 -14.36
CA ILE A 27 4.88 10.12 -15.00
C ILE A 27 3.72 9.50 -15.81
N LYS A 28 4.01 8.44 -16.58
CA LYS A 28 3.01 7.76 -17.40
C LYS A 28 1.85 7.22 -16.54
N PRO A 29 0.58 7.30 -17.00
CA PRO A 29 -0.59 6.82 -16.23
C PRO A 29 -0.48 5.37 -15.76
N LEU A 30 0.03 4.48 -16.61
CA LEU A 30 0.23 3.08 -16.23
C LEU A 30 1.24 2.94 -15.07
N SER A 31 2.29 3.77 -15.05
CA SER A 31 3.26 3.77 -13.96
C SER A 31 2.63 4.24 -12.65
N ILE A 32 1.76 5.27 -12.69
CA ILE A 32 0.98 5.73 -11.53
C ILE A 32 0.19 4.56 -10.93
N GLU A 33 -0.56 3.83 -11.76
CA GLU A 33 -1.37 2.70 -11.30
C GLU A 33 -0.53 1.56 -10.70
N ILE A 34 0.63 1.25 -11.30
CA ILE A 34 1.56 0.24 -10.79
C ILE A 34 2.11 0.65 -9.42
N TYR A 35 2.55 1.89 -9.27
CA TYR A 35 3.10 2.40 -8.01
C TYR A 35 2.05 2.42 -6.89
N LYS A 36 0.84 2.91 -7.18
CA LYS A 36 -0.29 2.90 -6.24
C LYS A 36 -0.66 1.47 -5.83
N THR A 37 -0.74 0.54 -6.79
CA THR A 37 -1.07 -0.86 -6.51
C THR A 37 -0.03 -1.52 -5.62
N ASN A 38 1.26 -1.35 -5.93
CA ASN A 38 2.33 -1.99 -5.19
C ASN A 38 2.45 -1.43 -3.77
N SER A 39 2.38 -0.11 -3.59
CA SER A 39 2.44 0.50 -2.27
C SER A 39 1.21 0.15 -1.42
N ASN A 40 0.01 0.09 -2.00
CA ASN A 40 -1.20 -0.38 -1.31
C ASN A 40 -1.06 -1.82 -0.83
N ASN A 41 -0.53 -2.72 -1.67
CA ASN A 41 -0.32 -4.10 -1.29
C ASN A 41 0.70 -4.23 -0.15
N PHE A 42 1.75 -3.41 -0.14
CA PHE A 42 2.70 -3.34 0.98
C PHE A 42 2.02 -2.91 2.27
N VAL A 43 1.20 -1.85 2.25
CA VAL A 43 0.45 -1.37 3.42
C VAL A 43 -0.50 -2.45 3.95
N ARG A 44 -1.28 -3.09 3.07
CA ARG A 44 -2.18 -4.19 3.46
C ARG A 44 -1.41 -5.37 4.06
N TRP A 45 -0.21 -5.64 3.59
CA TRP A 45 0.62 -6.73 4.12
C TRP A 45 1.13 -6.44 5.54
N ILE A 46 1.62 -5.24 5.80
CA ILE A 46 2.07 -4.86 7.14
C ILE A 46 0.91 -4.66 8.13
N GLN A 47 -0.32 -4.51 7.64
CA GLN A 47 -1.57 -4.49 8.42
C GLN A 47 -2.17 -5.88 8.66
N ASP A 48 -1.58 -6.94 8.09
CA ASP A 48 -2.12 -8.32 8.15
C ASP A 48 -3.48 -8.49 7.40
N ASP A 49 -3.88 -7.51 6.57
CA ASP A 49 -5.08 -7.52 5.73
C ASP A 49 -4.88 -8.25 4.39
N PHE A 50 -3.63 -8.62 4.09
CA PHE A 50 -3.23 -9.31 2.89
C PHE A 50 -1.94 -10.08 3.13
N ASN A 51 -1.81 -11.29 2.57
CA ASN A 51 -0.53 -12.00 2.56
C ASN A 51 -0.14 -12.30 1.10
N PRO A 52 1.03 -11.86 0.61
CA PRO A 52 1.48 -12.14 -0.75
C PRO A 52 1.41 -13.65 -1.06
N GLY A 53 0.80 -14.00 -2.19
CA GLY A 53 0.61 -15.40 -2.61
C GLY A 53 -0.53 -16.14 -1.89
N SER A 54 -1.20 -15.54 -0.90
CA SER A 54 -2.44 -16.12 -0.36
C SER A 54 -3.58 -15.98 -1.37
N LYS A 55 -4.41 -17.02 -1.50
CA LYS A 55 -5.65 -16.92 -2.26
C LYS A 55 -6.53 -15.88 -1.56
N LEU A 56 -7.04 -14.90 -2.31
CA LEU A 56 -8.13 -14.05 -1.83
C LEU A 56 -9.20 -14.96 -1.23
N ARG A 57 -9.48 -14.82 0.07
CA ARG A 57 -10.68 -15.40 0.66
C ARG A 57 -11.84 -14.83 -0.15
N ARG A 58 -12.42 -15.61 -1.06
CA ARG A 58 -13.77 -15.31 -1.55
C ARG A 58 -14.62 -15.32 -0.31
N GLY A 59 -15.20 -14.16 0.04
CA GLY A 59 -16.13 -14.06 1.14
C GLY A 59 -17.18 -15.16 1.01
N ALA A 60 -17.43 -15.84 2.13
CA ALA A 60 -18.57 -16.73 2.29
C ALA A 60 -19.85 -15.90 2.37
#